data_AF-A0A2V9TJ01-F1
#
_entry.id   AF-A0A2V9TJ01-F1
#
_cell.length_a   1.000
_cell.length_b   1.000
_cell.length_c   1.000
_cell.angle_alpha   90.00
_cell.angle_beta   90.00
_cell.angle_gamma   90.00
#
_symmetry.space_group_name_H-M   'P 1'
#
loop_
_entity.id
_entity.type
_entity.pdbx_description
1 polymer ?
#
loop_
_entity_poly.entity_id
_entity_poly.type
_entity_poly.pdbx_seq_one_letter_code
_entity_poly.pdbx_strand_id
1 'polypeptide(L)'
;MLAALAQATVVSISTISLPNGTVGQHYSVAVKAINGCTPYRWWISGTLPSGLVASPSPSTTYDLVHGTPAMVGSSTFSVTVRGCGGHISSRRYTVSIAPAQTAHSVSLKWQSSPTAVSYDLYRSTFSGGPYGLVASAILGTSFVDQSVTAGETYFYVATAWDGTKESGFSNQVIAVVP
;
A
#
# COMPACT_ATOMS: atom_id res chain seq x y z
N MET A 1 -25.33 51.36 1.18
CA MET A 1 -24.74 50.09 1.66
C MET A 1 -23.41 49.91 0.92
N LEU A 2 -22.28 50.23 1.55
CA LEU A 2 -20.96 49.93 0.96
C LEU A 2 -20.77 48.41 0.97
N ALA A 3 -20.53 47.80 -0.19
CA ALA A 3 -20.00 46.45 -0.24
C ALA A 3 -18.57 46.49 0.30
N ALA A 4 -18.34 45.89 1.47
CA ALA A 4 -16.99 45.61 1.92
C ALA A 4 -16.36 44.65 0.90
N LEU A 5 -15.35 45.11 0.17
CA LEU A 5 -14.51 44.23 -0.64
C LEU A 5 -13.79 43.30 0.34
N ALA A 6 -14.24 42.05 0.45
CA ALA A 6 -13.49 41.03 1.16
C ALA A 6 -12.09 40.97 0.54
N GLN A 7 -11.05 41.29 1.32
CA GLN A 7 -9.68 41.23 0.84
C GLN A 7 -9.40 39.79 0.38
N ALA A 8 -9.01 39.63 -0.90
CA ALA A 8 -8.62 38.34 -1.43
C ALA A 8 -7.38 37.85 -0.67
N THR A 9 -7.53 36.76 0.08
CA THR A 9 -6.41 36.12 0.77
C THR A 9 -5.51 35.41 -0.25
N VAL A 10 -4.20 35.32 0.01
CA VAL A 10 -3.27 34.67 -0.91
C VAL A 10 -3.55 33.16 -0.95
N VAL A 11 -3.85 32.63 -2.14
CA VAL A 11 -4.04 31.20 -2.35
C VAL A 11 -2.80 30.43 -1.93
N SER A 12 -2.96 29.28 -1.26
CA SER A 12 -1.86 28.44 -0.81
C SER A 12 -2.17 26.97 -0.99
N ILE A 13 -1.20 26.20 -1.50
CA ILE A 13 -1.31 24.75 -1.60
C ILE A 13 -1.11 24.13 -0.20
N SER A 14 -2.13 23.43 0.30
CA SER A 14 -2.10 22.81 1.64
C SER A 14 -1.58 21.38 1.63
N THR A 15 -1.60 20.69 0.49
CA THR A 15 -1.04 19.34 0.37
C THR A 15 0.49 19.38 0.44
N ILE A 16 1.08 18.87 1.52
CA ILE A 16 2.53 18.97 1.77
C ILE A 16 3.37 17.84 1.15
N SER A 17 2.74 16.78 0.68
CA SER A 17 3.40 15.67 0.00
C SER A 17 2.35 14.83 -0.74
N LEU A 18 2.81 14.03 -1.68
CA LEU A 18 2.01 12.99 -2.33
C LEU A 18 2.57 11.63 -1.90
N PRO A 19 1.72 10.62 -1.67
CA PRO A 19 2.19 9.28 -1.39
C PRO A 19 2.91 8.70 -2.62
N ASN A 20 3.78 7.74 -2.38
CA ASN A 20 4.37 6.93 -3.45
C ASN A 20 3.32 5.98 -4.03
N GLY A 21 3.55 5.54 -5.27
CA GLY A 21 2.70 4.57 -5.96
C GLY A 21 3.41 3.24 -6.20
N THR A 22 2.67 2.30 -6.76
CA THR A 22 3.15 0.97 -7.18
C THR A 22 2.71 0.73 -8.62
N VAL A 23 3.58 0.14 -9.44
CA VAL A 23 3.21 -0.22 -10.83
C VAL A 23 1.95 -1.07 -10.84
N GLY A 24 1.01 -0.75 -11.72
CA GLY A 24 -0.24 -1.49 -11.90
C GLY A 24 -1.31 -1.26 -10.83
N GLN A 25 -1.00 -0.54 -9.74
CA GLN A 25 -1.97 -0.22 -8.68
C GLN A 25 -2.66 1.12 -8.97
N HIS A 26 -3.98 1.19 -8.77
CA HIS A 26 -4.72 2.43 -8.96
C HIS A 26 -4.25 3.51 -7.97
N TYR A 27 -3.85 4.65 -8.50
CA TYR A 27 -3.39 5.81 -7.75
C TYR A 27 -4.43 6.93 -7.89
N SER A 28 -4.85 7.55 -6.80
CA SER A 28 -5.80 8.68 -6.83
C SER A 28 -5.63 9.55 -5.59
N VAL A 29 -5.07 10.75 -5.78
CA VAL A 29 -4.74 11.67 -4.69
C VAL A 29 -5.03 13.11 -5.09
N ALA A 30 -5.69 13.85 -4.19
CA ALA A 30 -6.03 15.25 -4.40
C ALA A 30 -4.93 16.19 -3.89
N VAL A 31 -4.47 17.10 -4.75
CA VAL A 31 -3.71 18.30 -4.38
C VAL A 31 -4.70 19.42 -4.07
N LYS A 32 -4.74 19.86 -2.81
CA LYS A 32 -5.71 20.84 -2.31
C LYS A 32 -5.05 22.21 -2.13
N ALA A 33 -5.84 23.26 -2.30
CA ALA A 33 -5.47 24.63 -1.95
C ALA A 33 -6.48 25.21 -0.96
N ILE A 34 -6.03 26.21 -0.21
CA ILE A 34 -6.81 27.01 0.73
C ILE A 34 -6.63 28.50 0.41
N ASN A 35 -7.49 29.35 0.99
CA ASN A 35 -7.49 30.81 0.81
C ASN A 35 -7.74 31.26 -0.62
N GLY A 36 -7.78 32.58 -0.85
CA GLY A 36 -8.24 33.15 -2.12
C GLY A 36 -9.71 32.85 -2.37
N CYS A 37 -10.14 33.10 -3.61
CA CYS A 37 -11.48 32.73 -4.05
C CYS A 37 -11.44 31.81 -5.26
N THR A 38 -12.42 30.90 -5.29
CA THR A 38 -12.65 29.88 -6.31
C THR A 38 -13.51 30.47 -7.44
N PRO A 39 -13.49 29.89 -8.66
CA PRO A 39 -12.78 28.68 -9.07
C PRO A 39 -11.26 28.87 -9.16
N TYR A 40 -10.49 27.90 -8.68
CA TYR A 40 -9.04 27.94 -8.88
C TYR A 40 -8.68 27.46 -10.28
N ARG A 41 -7.53 27.93 -10.78
CA ARG A 41 -6.92 27.38 -11.99
C ARG A 41 -5.64 26.64 -11.66
N TRP A 42 -5.57 25.40 -12.11
CA TRP A 42 -4.47 24.48 -11.84
C TRP A 42 -3.69 24.20 -13.12
N TRP A 43 -2.38 24.05 -13.00
CA TRP A 43 -1.53 23.50 -14.06
C TRP A 43 -0.32 22.79 -13.47
N ILE A 44 0.16 21.77 -14.18
CA ILE A 44 1.36 21.02 -13.84
C ILE A 44 2.47 21.39 -14.81
N SER A 45 3.69 21.47 -14.28
CA SER A 45 4.93 21.55 -15.05
C SER A 45 5.88 20.43 -14.64
N GLY A 46 6.66 19.93 -15.60
CA GLY A 46 7.44 18.70 -15.44
C GLY A 46 6.65 17.47 -15.87
N THR A 47 7.21 16.29 -15.60
CA THR A 47 6.65 15.01 -16.02
C THR A 47 6.01 14.30 -14.83
N LEU A 48 4.76 13.88 -14.96
CA LEU A 48 4.14 12.93 -14.03
C LEU A 48 4.77 11.53 -14.23
N PRO A 49 4.70 10.64 -13.21
CA PRO A 49 4.99 9.22 -13.43
C PRO A 49 4.16 8.67 -14.61
N SER A 50 4.77 7.80 -15.42
CA SER A 50 4.10 7.19 -16.57
C SER A 50 2.78 6.53 -16.15
N GLY A 51 1.70 6.82 -16.88
CA GLY A 51 0.35 6.31 -16.59
C GLY A 51 -0.46 7.16 -15.59
N LEU A 52 0.13 8.22 -15.01
CA LEU A 52 -0.59 9.20 -14.22
C LEU A 52 -0.92 10.46 -15.03
N VAL A 53 -2.09 11.01 -14.75
CA VAL A 53 -2.57 12.29 -15.26
C VAL A 53 -3.02 13.17 -14.12
N ALA A 54 -3.13 14.47 -14.38
CA ALA A 54 -3.76 15.41 -13.46
C ALA A 54 -4.97 16.05 -14.11
N SER A 55 -6.05 16.17 -13.35
CA SER A 55 -7.28 16.80 -13.82
C SER A 55 -7.95 17.56 -12.67
N PRO A 56 -8.32 18.84 -12.87
CA PRO A 56 -9.00 19.62 -11.85
C PRO A 56 -10.37 19.04 -11.53
N SER A 57 -10.77 19.15 -10.27
CA SER A 57 -12.11 18.73 -9.84
C SER A 57 -13.21 19.58 -10.49
N PRO A 58 -14.46 19.10 -10.54
CA PRO A 58 -15.59 19.88 -11.07
C PRO A 58 -15.79 21.22 -10.33
N SER A 59 -15.52 21.24 -9.02
CA SER A 59 -15.55 22.46 -8.20
C SER A 59 -14.27 23.29 -8.30
N THR A 60 -13.24 22.80 -8.99
CA THR A 60 -11.90 23.38 -9.14
C THR A 60 -11.16 23.66 -7.83
N THR A 61 -11.62 23.10 -6.72
CA THR A 61 -11.03 23.31 -5.38
C THR A 61 -9.79 22.45 -5.13
N TYR A 62 -9.57 21.44 -5.98
CA TYR A 62 -8.38 20.58 -5.96
C TYR A 62 -8.05 20.10 -7.38
N ASP A 63 -6.80 19.68 -7.56
CA ASP A 63 -6.33 18.96 -8.74
C ASP A 63 -6.13 17.48 -8.37
N LEU A 64 -6.75 16.57 -9.12
CA LEU A 64 -6.67 15.14 -8.85
C LEU A 64 -5.54 14.55 -9.68
N VAL A 65 -4.50 14.03 -9.02
CA VAL A 65 -3.47 13.21 -9.66
C VAL A 65 -3.93 11.77 -9.57
N HIS A 66 -4.24 11.17 -10.71
CA HIS A 66 -4.81 9.82 -10.77
C HIS A 66 -4.36 9.02 -11.99
N GLY A 67 -4.65 7.73 -11.97
CA GLY A 67 -4.35 6.79 -13.03
C GLY A 67 -3.73 5.51 -12.50
N THR A 68 -3.08 4.77 -13.37
CA THR A 68 -2.39 3.53 -13.02
C THR A 68 -0.94 3.66 -13.44
N PRO A 69 0.02 3.76 -12.49
CA PRO A 69 1.43 3.86 -12.81
C PRO A 69 1.90 2.68 -13.67
N ALA A 70 2.58 2.96 -14.77
CA ALA A 70 3.01 1.97 -15.75
C ALA A 70 4.48 1.56 -15.60
N MET A 71 5.30 2.38 -14.94
CA MET A 71 6.76 2.17 -14.89
C MET A 71 7.33 2.54 -13.52
N VAL A 72 8.29 1.72 -13.05
CA VAL A 72 9.09 1.99 -11.85
C VAL A 72 9.98 3.21 -12.09
N GLY A 73 10.14 4.03 -11.06
CA GLY A 73 11.01 5.20 -11.12
C GLY A 73 10.52 6.33 -10.23
N SER A 74 11.24 7.45 -10.23
CA SER A 74 10.84 8.64 -9.49
C SER A 74 10.65 9.81 -10.44
N SER A 75 9.56 10.55 -10.27
CA SER A 75 9.28 11.76 -11.04
C SER A 75 9.10 12.95 -10.10
N THR A 76 9.74 14.07 -10.43
CA THR A 76 9.55 15.36 -9.76
C THR A 76 8.82 16.32 -10.69
N PHE A 77 7.73 16.90 -10.21
CA PHE A 77 6.90 17.86 -10.94
C PHE A 77 6.43 18.99 -10.01
N SER A 78 6.02 20.11 -10.59
CA SER A 78 5.45 21.24 -9.83
C SER A 78 3.98 21.41 -10.16
N VAL A 79 3.14 21.47 -9.13
CA VAL A 79 1.74 21.89 -9.26
C VAL A 79 1.66 23.36 -8.92
N THR A 80 0.97 24.10 -9.77
CA THR A 80 0.74 25.53 -9.58
C THR A 80 -0.74 25.81 -9.57
N VAL A 81 -1.17 26.64 -8.62
CA VAL A 81 -2.56 27.07 -8.44
C VAL A 81 -2.63 28.59 -8.52
N ARG A 82 -3.65 29.09 -9.21
CA ARG A 82 -4.01 30.51 -9.26
C ARG A 82 -5.40 30.71 -8.69
N GLY A 83 -5.51 31.59 -7.70
CA GLY A 83 -6.76 32.10 -7.16
C GLY A 83 -7.12 33.46 -7.76
N CYS A 84 -8.18 34.08 -7.25
CA CYS A 84 -8.51 35.45 -7.60
C CYS A 84 -7.48 36.49 -7.10
N GLY A 85 -7.57 37.72 -7.61
CA GLY A 85 -6.56 38.76 -7.35
C GLY A 85 -5.21 38.51 -8.04
N GLY A 86 -5.08 37.45 -8.84
CA GLY A 86 -3.85 37.11 -9.55
C GLY A 86 -2.80 36.41 -8.70
N HIS A 87 -3.10 36.09 -7.44
CA HIS A 87 -2.20 35.36 -6.56
C HIS A 87 -1.97 33.93 -7.06
N ILE A 88 -0.69 33.53 -7.08
CA ILE A 88 -0.23 32.23 -7.55
C ILE A 88 0.57 31.57 -6.42
N SER A 89 0.35 30.27 -6.23
CA SER A 89 1.16 29.42 -5.36
C SER A 89 1.64 28.22 -6.15
N SER A 90 2.90 27.81 -5.94
CA SER A 90 3.50 26.67 -6.62
C SER A 90 4.19 25.77 -5.61
N ARG A 91 4.07 24.45 -5.80
CA ARG A 91 4.70 23.46 -4.93
C ARG A 91 5.24 22.28 -5.73
N ARG A 92 6.46 21.89 -5.41
CA ARG A 92 7.12 20.70 -5.97
C ARG A 92 6.70 19.44 -5.21
N TYR A 93 6.47 18.38 -5.97
CA TYR A 93 6.23 17.03 -5.46
C TYR A 93 7.18 16.05 -6.12
N THR A 94 7.56 15.03 -5.36
CA THR A 94 8.25 13.85 -5.87
C THR A 94 7.37 12.66 -5.58
N VAL A 95 7.04 11.89 -6.62
CA VAL A 95 6.31 10.63 -6.50
C VAL A 95 7.22 9.53 -7.01
N SER A 96 7.49 8.55 -6.15
CA SER A 96 8.22 7.35 -6.53
C SER A 96 7.24 6.22 -6.78
N ILE A 97 7.45 5.49 -7.87
CA ILE A 97 6.69 4.30 -8.24
C ILE A 97 7.57 3.09 -7.97
N ALA A 98 7.14 2.26 -7.02
CA ALA A 98 7.75 0.98 -6.70
C ALA A 98 7.32 -0.11 -7.69
N PRO A 99 8.11 -1.19 -7.86
CA PRO A 99 7.67 -2.37 -8.62
C PRO A 99 6.40 -2.97 -8.00
N ALA A 100 5.57 -3.58 -8.84
CA ALA A 100 4.45 -4.39 -8.37
C ALA A 100 5.00 -5.52 -7.47
N GLN A 101 4.51 -5.60 -6.24
CA GLN A 101 4.87 -6.70 -5.36
C GLN A 101 4.08 -7.94 -5.80
N THR A 102 4.79 -8.98 -6.20
CA THR A 102 4.18 -10.29 -6.42
C THR A 102 3.80 -10.84 -5.06
N ALA A 103 2.54 -11.20 -4.85
CA ALA A 103 2.13 -11.87 -3.63
C ALA A 103 2.62 -13.32 -3.69
N HIS A 104 3.29 -13.78 -2.65
CA HIS A 104 3.72 -15.17 -2.51
C HIS A 104 2.94 -15.85 -1.40
N SER A 105 2.77 -17.16 -1.53
CA SER A 105 2.22 -17.98 -0.47
C SER A 105 2.83 -19.37 -0.49
N VAL A 106 2.84 -20.01 0.67
CA VAL A 106 3.19 -21.43 0.80
C VAL A 106 1.92 -22.19 1.16
N SER A 107 1.50 -23.09 0.28
CA SER A 107 0.40 -24.02 0.55
C SER A 107 0.93 -25.28 1.20
N LEU A 108 0.51 -25.52 2.43
CA LEU A 108 0.90 -26.69 3.23
C LEU A 108 -0.27 -27.65 3.32
N LYS A 109 0.05 -28.94 3.26
CA LYS A 109 -0.88 -30.05 3.48
C LYS A 109 -0.20 -31.11 4.34
N TRP A 110 -0.93 -31.66 5.28
CA TRP A 110 -0.46 -32.73 6.16
C TRP A 110 -1.49 -33.86 6.27
N GLN A 111 -1.08 -34.98 6.83
CA GLN A 111 -1.98 -36.10 7.10
C GLN A 111 -2.78 -35.83 8.38
N SER A 112 -4.05 -36.22 8.40
CA SER A 112 -4.88 -36.09 9.61
C SER A 112 -4.39 -37.03 10.71
N SER A 113 -4.34 -36.55 11.94
CA SER A 113 -4.23 -37.38 13.13
C SER A 113 -5.64 -37.79 13.62
N PRO A 114 -5.89 -39.07 13.95
CA PRO A 114 -7.25 -39.57 14.25
C PRO A 114 -7.94 -38.90 15.44
N THR A 115 -7.16 -38.42 16.41
CA THR A 115 -7.68 -37.78 17.63
C THR A 115 -7.60 -36.26 17.59
N ALA A 116 -7.06 -35.68 16.52
CA ALA A 116 -6.86 -34.24 16.44
C ALA A 116 -8.19 -33.52 16.19
N VAL A 117 -8.47 -32.54 17.05
CA VAL A 117 -9.54 -31.56 16.90
C VAL A 117 -9.06 -30.35 16.12
N SER A 118 -7.78 -29.98 16.27
CA SER A 118 -7.16 -28.88 15.52
C SER A 118 -5.65 -29.07 15.37
N TYR A 119 -5.04 -28.20 14.57
CA TYR A 119 -3.60 -28.12 14.40
C TYR A 119 -3.09 -26.71 14.61
N ASP A 120 -1.87 -26.63 15.12
CA ASP A 120 -1.10 -25.40 15.17
C ASP A 120 0.08 -25.53 14.20
N LEU A 121 0.29 -24.50 13.40
CA LEU A 121 1.33 -24.43 12.39
C LEU A 121 2.42 -23.48 12.84
N TYR A 122 3.66 -23.93 12.74
CA TYR A 122 4.84 -23.17 13.11
C TYR A 122 5.81 -23.04 11.94
N ARG A 123 6.60 -21.97 11.96
CA ARG A 123 7.57 -21.63 10.90
C ARG A 123 8.88 -21.10 11.50
N SER A 124 9.99 -21.38 10.84
CA SER A 124 11.30 -20.79 11.09
C SER A 124 12.01 -20.45 9.80
N THR A 125 12.98 -19.54 9.85
CA THR A 125 13.98 -19.32 8.79
C THR A 125 15.27 -20.13 9.03
N PHE A 126 15.34 -20.87 10.15
CA PHE A 126 16.46 -21.75 10.48
C PHE A 126 15.99 -23.20 10.50
N SER A 127 16.75 -24.09 9.85
CA SER A 127 16.44 -25.52 9.90
C SER A 127 16.59 -26.04 11.33
N GLY A 128 15.59 -26.74 11.83
CA GLY A 128 15.54 -27.20 13.23
C GLY A 128 14.98 -26.17 14.22
N GLY A 129 14.64 -24.95 13.79
CA GLY A 129 14.05 -23.91 14.63
C GLY A 129 15.06 -22.92 15.19
N PRO A 130 14.67 -22.08 16.18
CA PRO A 130 13.37 -22.08 16.89
C PRO A 130 12.19 -21.77 15.96
N TYR A 131 11.04 -22.40 16.21
CA TYR A 131 9.83 -22.20 15.43
C TYR A 131 8.88 -21.22 16.10
N GLY A 132 8.39 -20.24 15.34
CA GLY A 132 7.34 -19.32 15.76
C GLY A 132 5.97 -19.78 15.27
N LEU A 133 4.92 -19.54 16.06
CA LEU A 133 3.53 -19.84 15.68
C LEU A 133 3.09 -18.96 14.51
N VAL A 134 2.56 -19.57 13.45
CA VAL A 134 1.98 -18.90 12.29
C VAL A 134 0.46 -18.85 12.39
N ALA A 135 -0.15 -19.98 12.74
CA ALA A 135 -1.59 -20.11 12.87
C ALA A 135 -1.90 -21.21 13.90
N SER A 136 -3.01 -21.04 14.61
CA SER A 136 -3.47 -21.97 15.64
C SER A 136 -4.93 -22.34 15.38
N ALA A 137 -5.39 -23.42 16.00
CA ALA A 137 -6.77 -23.90 15.91
C ALA A 137 -7.24 -24.18 14.46
N ILE A 138 -6.35 -24.67 13.60
CA ILE A 138 -6.67 -25.04 12.22
C ILE A 138 -7.49 -26.34 12.24
N LEU A 139 -8.76 -26.28 11.81
CA LEU A 139 -9.67 -27.44 11.85
C LEU A 139 -9.49 -28.41 10.66
N GLY A 140 -8.77 -28.00 9.62
CA GLY A 140 -8.47 -28.81 8.44
C GLY A 140 -7.04 -29.32 8.42
N THR A 141 -6.68 -30.05 7.36
CA THR A 141 -5.34 -30.60 7.14
C THR A 141 -4.52 -29.82 6.11
N SER A 142 -4.85 -28.55 5.92
CA SER A 142 -4.16 -27.66 5.00
C SER A 142 -4.20 -26.22 5.48
N PHE A 143 -3.16 -25.46 5.15
CA PHE A 143 -3.07 -24.04 5.42
C PHE A 143 -2.32 -23.33 4.31
N VAL A 144 -2.67 -22.07 4.03
CA VAL A 144 -1.97 -21.22 3.09
C VAL A 144 -1.32 -20.09 3.87
N ASP A 145 0.00 -20.14 4.01
CA ASP A 145 0.77 -19.07 4.63
C ASP A 145 1.03 -17.96 3.60
N GLN A 146 0.29 -16.87 3.72
CA GLN A 146 0.39 -15.67 2.87
C GLN A 146 1.38 -14.64 3.41
N SER A 147 2.01 -14.91 4.55
CA SER A 147 2.91 -13.98 5.24
C SER A 147 4.40 -14.21 4.87
N VAL A 148 4.64 -14.91 3.77
CA VAL A 148 5.98 -15.31 3.31
C VAL A 148 6.61 -14.22 2.45
N THR A 149 7.92 -14.08 2.56
CA THR A 149 8.69 -13.09 1.78
C THR A 149 9.40 -13.76 0.59
N ALA A 150 9.40 -13.10 -0.56
CA ALA A 150 10.12 -13.56 -1.75
C ALA A 150 11.62 -13.74 -1.48
N GLY A 151 12.22 -14.80 -2.02
CA GLY A 151 13.62 -15.16 -1.81
C GLY A 151 13.96 -15.79 -0.46
N GLU A 152 13.01 -15.89 0.47
CA GLU A 152 13.23 -16.54 1.77
C GLU A 152 13.02 -18.06 1.69
N THR A 153 13.77 -18.79 2.53
CA THR A 153 13.54 -20.22 2.77
C THR A 153 12.92 -20.40 4.15
N TYR A 154 11.78 -21.08 4.20
CA TYR A 154 11.06 -21.36 5.43
C TYR A 154 11.01 -22.84 5.74
N PHE A 155 11.00 -23.14 7.03
CA PHE A 155 10.91 -24.47 7.59
C PHE A 155 9.67 -24.58 8.45
N TYR A 156 8.78 -25.49 8.10
CA TYR A 156 7.48 -25.65 8.76
C TYR A 156 7.37 -26.96 9.51
N VAL A 157 6.70 -26.90 10.65
CA VAL A 157 6.24 -28.05 11.43
C VAL A 157 4.82 -27.77 11.92
N ALA A 158 4.05 -28.82 12.19
CA ALA A 158 2.74 -28.70 12.80
C ALA A 158 2.64 -29.55 14.07
N THR A 159 1.81 -29.14 15.00
CA THR A 159 1.36 -29.97 16.13
C THR A 159 -0.12 -30.25 15.97
N ALA A 160 -0.58 -31.34 16.59
CA ALA A 160 -1.98 -31.70 16.69
C ALA A 160 -2.48 -31.46 18.13
N TRP A 161 -3.68 -30.94 18.26
CA TRP A 161 -4.38 -30.76 19.53
C TRP A 161 -5.62 -31.65 19.58
N ASP A 162 -5.75 -32.47 20.62
CA ASP A 162 -6.87 -33.42 20.76
C ASP A 162 -8.04 -32.92 21.64
N GLY A 163 -7.99 -31.66 22.08
CA GLY A 163 -8.93 -31.11 23.07
C GLY A 163 -8.38 -31.08 24.49
N THR A 164 -7.32 -31.84 24.78
CA THR A 164 -6.73 -31.99 26.11
C THR A 164 -5.22 -31.85 26.12
N LYS A 165 -4.54 -32.24 25.04
CA LYS A 165 -3.09 -32.27 24.93
C LYS A 165 -2.63 -31.91 23.52
N GLU A 166 -1.52 -31.19 23.47
CA GLU A 166 -0.77 -30.93 22.25
C GLU A 166 0.29 -32.01 21.99
N SER A 167 0.44 -32.41 20.73
CA SER A 167 1.48 -33.33 20.30
C SER A 167 2.87 -32.66 20.24
N GLY A 168 3.91 -33.47 20.01
CA GLY A 168 5.18 -32.93 19.51
C GLY A 168 5.06 -32.44 18.07
N PHE A 169 6.10 -31.75 17.58
CA PHE A 169 6.20 -31.33 16.18
C PHE A 169 6.19 -32.52 15.22
N SER A 170 5.56 -32.31 14.06
CA SER A 170 5.68 -33.18 12.89
C SER A 170 7.12 -33.24 12.38
N ASN A 171 7.35 -34.05 11.33
CA ASN A 171 8.53 -33.85 10.50
C ASN A 171 8.52 -32.43 9.90
N GLN A 172 9.70 -31.88 9.71
CA GLN A 172 9.91 -30.57 9.11
C GLN A 172 9.75 -30.65 7.58
N VAL A 173 9.14 -29.63 7.00
CA VAL A 173 9.09 -29.43 5.54
C VAL A 173 9.75 -28.11 5.16
N ILE A 174 10.40 -28.07 4.00
CA ILE A 174 11.12 -26.90 3.48
C ILE A 174 10.28 -26.26 2.38
N ALA A 175 10.14 -24.95 2.40
CA ALA A 175 9.56 -24.17 1.31
C ALA A 175 10.51 -23.04 0.92
N VAL A 176 10.83 -22.95 -0.38
CA VAL A 176 11.60 -21.83 -0.95
C VAL A 176 10.61 -20.94 -1.67
N VAL A 177 10.60 -19.66 -1.30
CA VAL A 177 9.73 -18.66 -1.92
C VAL A 177 10.48 -18.06 -3.11
N PRO A 178 9.92 -18.09 -4.32
CA PRO A 178 10.57 -17.54 -5.51
C PRO A 178 10.71 -16.01 -5.46
#